data_AF-A0A3C0GLU4-F1
#
_entry.id   AF-A0A3C0GLU4-F1
#
_cell.length_a   1.000
_cell.length_b   1.000
_cell.length_c   1.000
_cell.angle_alpha   90.00
_cell.angle_beta   90.00
_cell.angle_gamma   90.00
#
_symmetry.space_group_name_H-M   'P 1'
#
loop_
_entity.id
_entity.type
_entity.pdbx_description
1 polymer ?
#
loop_
_entity_poly.entity_id
_entity_poly.type
_entity_poly.pdbx_seq_one_letter_code
_entity_poly.pdbx_strand_id
1 'polypeptide(L)'
;VVTSKEHKSCGQSRFGCWVCTVVKKDKSMTALIENGLTWLTPLLKVRNELVDERNLIENRLPQRRNGTDAINGMGTYTSKYRASVLKRVLAAQHTIQKTKPHLELITNQELVAIQTIWYRDLIFDYKVSEIYKEAYNLNLDMKDQNEKREKEVELLKKSCNDSEKDFNLIQDLLTLQKNKSLLNRKRGLKDDIENRIEEFLKKDK
;
A
#
# COMPACT_ATOMS: atom_id res chain seq x y z
N VAL A 1 -24.27 -35.77 16.29
CA VAL A 1 -22.91 -35.22 16.49
C VAL A 1 -22.90 -34.48 17.81
N VAL A 2 -22.09 -34.93 18.76
CA VAL A 2 -22.03 -34.39 20.13
C VAL A 2 -21.48 -32.96 20.08
N THR A 3 -22.30 -31.99 20.47
CA THR A 3 -21.92 -30.58 20.62
C THR A 3 -21.76 -30.25 22.10
N SER A 4 -20.74 -30.81 22.74
CA SER A 4 -20.32 -30.34 24.08
C SER A 4 -19.25 -29.25 23.92
N LYS A 5 -19.35 -28.17 24.71
CA LYS A 5 -18.38 -27.05 24.71
C LYS A 5 -16.98 -27.44 25.19
N GLU A 6 -16.85 -28.62 25.80
CA GLU A 6 -15.60 -29.12 26.38
C GLU A 6 -14.68 -29.75 25.33
N HIS A 7 -15.25 -30.28 24.24
CA HIS A 7 -14.46 -30.66 23.08
C HIS A 7 -14.15 -29.42 22.23
N LYS A 8 -12.98 -28.82 22.47
CA LYS A 8 -12.35 -27.87 21.53
C LYS A 8 -11.99 -28.63 20.26
N SER A 9 -12.96 -28.80 19.37
CA SER A 9 -12.75 -29.38 18.04
C SER A 9 -11.60 -28.65 17.33
N CYS A 10 -10.52 -29.37 17.07
CA CYS A 10 -9.40 -28.94 16.22
C CYS A 10 -9.84 -28.73 14.75
N GLY A 11 -11.09 -29.05 14.39
CA GLY A 11 -11.61 -29.05 13.02
C GLY A 11 -12.81 -28.13 12.75
N GLN A 12 -13.30 -27.34 13.71
CA GLN A 12 -14.35 -26.33 13.49
C GLN A 12 -13.77 -24.95 13.12
N SER A 13 -12.44 -24.82 13.19
CA SER A 13 -11.74 -23.55 13.04
C SER A 13 -11.32 -23.37 11.58
N ARG A 14 -12.15 -22.71 10.78
CA ARG A 14 -11.73 -22.25 9.44
C ARG A 14 -10.54 -21.32 9.65
N PHE A 15 -9.42 -21.59 8.99
CA PHE A 15 -8.28 -20.68 8.99
C PHE A 15 -8.78 -19.33 8.48
N GLY A 16 -8.80 -18.34 9.37
CA GLY A 16 -9.24 -17.00 9.04
C GLY A 16 -8.27 -16.41 8.03
N CYS A 17 -8.79 -15.67 7.04
CA CYS A 17 -7.92 -14.85 6.22
C CYS A 17 -7.20 -13.86 7.14
N TRP A 18 -5.87 -13.84 7.11
CA TRP A 18 -5.05 -13.02 8.02
C TRP A 18 -5.22 -11.50 7.80
N VAL A 19 -5.99 -11.08 6.79
CA VAL A 19 -6.41 -9.68 6.59
C VAL A 19 -7.90 -9.45 6.94
N CYS A 20 -8.62 -10.47 7.43
CA CYS A 20 -10.04 -10.38 7.72
C CYS A 20 -10.29 -9.57 9.00
N THR A 21 -10.88 -8.39 8.82
CA THR A 21 -11.29 -7.52 9.93
C THR A 21 -12.73 -7.74 10.39
N VAL A 22 -13.50 -8.61 9.73
CA VAL A 22 -14.94 -8.80 10.01
C VAL A 22 -15.18 -9.23 11.46
N VAL A 23 -14.40 -10.19 11.95
CA VAL A 23 -14.49 -10.66 13.34
C VAL A 23 -13.63 -9.81 14.27
N LYS A 24 -13.92 -9.76 15.57
CA LYS A 24 -13.08 -9.00 16.52
C LYS A 24 -11.75 -9.70 16.78
N LYS A 25 -11.77 -11.03 16.95
CA LYS A 25 -10.58 -11.85 17.25
C LYS A 25 -10.50 -13.04 16.32
N ASP A 26 -9.31 -13.35 15.82
CA ASP A 26 -9.04 -14.55 15.05
C ASP A 26 -8.66 -15.72 15.98
N LYS A 27 -9.66 -16.46 16.45
CA LYS A 27 -9.46 -17.61 17.34
C LYS A 27 -8.66 -18.74 16.68
N SER A 28 -8.72 -18.85 15.36
CA SER A 28 -8.04 -19.90 14.61
C SER A 28 -6.54 -19.69 14.62
N MET A 29 -6.10 -18.51 14.19
CA MET A 29 -4.70 -18.15 14.15
C MET A 29 -4.09 -18.07 15.56
N THR A 30 -4.83 -17.56 16.56
CA THR A 30 -4.39 -17.62 17.97
C THR A 30 -4.14 -19.05 18.42
N ALA A 31 -5.10 -19.97 18.21
CA ALA A 31 -4.94 -21.37 18.61
C ALA A 31 -3.76 -22.06 17.88
N LEU A 32 -3.53 -21.75 16.61
CA LEU A 32 -2.39 -22.29 15.86
C LEU A 32 -1.05 -21.81 16.41
N ILE A 33 -0.96 -20.53 16.81
CA ILE A 33 0.23 -19.97 17.47
C ILE A 33 0.46 -20.65 18.82
N GLU A 34 -0.59 -20.80 19.63
CA GLU A 34 -0.54 -21.49 20.94
C GLU A 34 -0.11 -22.96 20.80
N ASN A 35 -0.47 -23.61 19.68
CA ASN A 35 -0.07 -24.98 19.36
C ASN A 35 1.30 -25.08 18.64
N GLY A 36 2.11 -24.02 18.64
CA GLY A 36 3.50 -24.05 18.19
C GLY A 36 3.78 -23.49 16.79
N LEU A 37 2.76 -23.05 16.03
CA LEU A 37 2.96 -22.34 14.76
C LEU A 37 3.27 -20.85 14.99
N THR A 38 4.32 -20.57 15.77
CA THR A 38 4.73 -19.22 16.21
C THR A 38 5.12 -18.30 15.05
N TRP A 39 5.48 -18.84 13.90
CA TRP A 39 5.73 -18.07 12.68
C TRP A 39 4.49 -17.31 12.17
N LEU A 40 3.28 -17.63 12.63
CA LEU A 40 2.05 -16.89 12.32
C LEU A 40 1.89 -15.60 13.13
N THR A 41 2.67 -15.39 14.19
CA THR A 41 2.55 -14.24 15.09
C THR A 41 2.61 -12.88 14.36
N PRO A 42 3.53 -12.64 13.39
CA PRO A 42 3.54 -11.39 12.63
C PRO A 42 2.25 -11.14 11.86
N LEU A 43 1.60 -12.19 11.33
CA LEU A 43 0.32 -12.07 10.61
C LEU A 43 -0.82 -11.71 11.55
N LEU A 44 -0.91 -12.36 12.71
CA LEU A 44 -1.91 -12.03 13.73
C LEU A 44 -1.76 -10.59 14.21
N LYS A 45 -0.52 -10.10 14.34
CA LYS A 45 -0.24 -8.71 14.70
C LYS A 45 -0.80 -7.75 13.64
N VAL A 46 -0.39 -7.90 12.37
CA VAL A 46 -0.90 -7.04 11.28
C VAL A 46 -2.43 -7.08 11.23
N ARG A 47 -3.02 -8.26 11.34
CA ARG A 47 -4.45 -8.47 11.36
C ARG A 47 -5.15 -7.65 12.45
N ASN A 48 -4.64 -7.70 13.68
CA ASN A 48 -5.26 -7.03 14.81
C ASN A 48 -5.15 -5.51 14.69
N GLU A 49 -3.98 -5.01 14.26
CA GLU A 49 -3.82 -3.59 13.99
C GLU A 49 -4.81 -3.10 12.91
N LEU A 50 -5.03 -3.88 11.82
CA LEU A 50 -6.06 -3.55 10.82
C LEU A 50 -7.48 -3.51 11.41
N VAL A 51 -7.79 -4.36 12.39
CA VAL A 51 -9.11 -4.36 13.06
C VAL A 51 -9.27 -3.12 13.92
N ASP A 52 -8.23 -2.74 14.65
CA ASP A 52 -8.24 -1.59 15.55
C ASP A 52 -8.27 -0.27 14.76
N GLU A 53 -7.58 -0.22 13.63
CA GLU A 53 -7.37 1.00 12.85
C GLU A 53 -8.43 1.26 11.76
N ARG A 54 -9.25 0.26 11.39
CA ARG A 54 -10.17 0.41 10.23
C ARG A 54 -11.24 1.47 10.40
N ASN A 55 -11.63 1.80 11.63
CA ASN A 55 -12.70 2.75 11.93
C ASN A 55 -12.16 4.07 12.49
N LEU A 56 -10.84 4.28 12.40
CA LEU A 56 -10.19 5.53 12.78
C LEU A 56 -10.34 6.55 11.65
N ILE A 57 -10.91 7.72 11.98
CA ILE A 57 -11.25 8.75 10.99
C ILE A 57 -10.00 9.38 10.38
N GLU A 58 -8.91 9.48 11.14
CA GLU A 58 -7.60 9.97 10.71
C GLU A 58 -6.97 9.12 9.61
N ASN A 59 -7.39 7.86 9.49
CA ASN A 59 -6.95 6.94 8.44
C ASN A 59 -7.83 7.04 7.19
N ARG A 60 -8.91 7.84 7.20
CA ARG A 60 -9.92 7.93 6.15
C ARG A 60 -9.90 9.30 5.48
N LEU A 61 -10.18 9.30 4.17
CA LEU A 61 -10.57 10.50 3.44
C LEU A 61 -12.09 10.69 3.57
N PRO A 62 -12.58 11.94 3.53
CA PRO A 62 -14.03 12.20 3.61
C PRO A 62 -14.81 11.66 2.40
N GLN A 63 -14.13 11.43 1.27
CA GLN A 63 -14.74 11.04 0.00
C GLN A 63 -14.48 9.59 -0.38
N ARG A 64 -15.47 9.00 -1.05
CA ARG A 64 -15.38 7.69 -1.72
C ARG A 64 -14.53 7.79 -2.98
N ARG A 65 -14.18 6.65 -3.57
CA ARG A 65 -13.29 6.59 -4.75
C ARG A 65 -13.84 7.29 -5.99
N ASN A 66 -15.16 7.41 -6.09
CA ASN A 66 -15.85 8.14 -7.16
C ASN A 66 -16.01 9.65 -6.87
N GLY A 67 -15.36 10.19 -5.83
CA GLY A 67 -15.41 11.61 -5.46
C GLY A 67 -16.64 12.05 -4.67
N THR A 68 -17.62 11.16 -4.43
CA THR A 68 -18.79 11.51 -3.61
C THR A 68 -18.46 11.43 -2.12
N ASP A 69 -19.03 12.32 -1.31
CA ASP A 69 -18.86 12.30 0.14
C ASP A 69 -19.33 10.97 0.76
N ALA A 70 -18.58 10.48 1.74
CA ALA A 70 -18.94 9.31 2.50
C ALA A 70 -20.02 9.67 3.53
N ILE A 71 -21.09 8.86 3.58
CA ILE A 71 -22.23 9.04 4.50
C ILE A 71 -21.79 9.21 5.96
N ASN A 72 -20.73 8.49 6.37
CA ASN A 72 -20.18 8.52 7.72
C ASN A 72 -18.83 9.24 7.81
N GLY A 73 -18.45 10.02 6.80
CA GLY A 73 -17.11 10.64 6.70
C GLY A 73 -15.95 9.66 6.49
N MET A 74 -16.22 8.35 6.41
CA MET A 74 -15.21 7.30 6.23
C MET A 74 -15.20 6.81 4.79
N GLY A 75 -14.61 7.62 3.92
CA GLY A 75 -14.33 7.26 2.53
C GLY A 75 -13.15 6.30 2.41
N THR A 76 -12.35 6.50 1.36
CA THR A 76 -11.18 5.62 1.13
C THR A 76 -10.11 5.83 2.19
N TYR A 77 -9.17 4.89 2.33
CA TYR A 77 -8.02 5.10 3.21
C TYR A 77 -7.08 6.17 2.65
N THR A 78 -6.46 6.96 3.54
CA THR A 78 -5.41 7.93 3.18
C THR A 78 -4.20 7.23 2.56
N SER A 79 -3.47 7.92 1.67
CA SER A 79 -2.23 7.40 1.06
C SER A 79 -1.21 7.00 2.12
N LYS A 80 -1.06 7.82 3.18
CA LYS A 80 -0.23 7.55 4.35
C LYS A 80 -0.57 6.22 5.03
N TYR A 81 -1.85 5.97 5.29
CA TYR A 81 -2.28 4.72 5.90
C TYR A 81 -2.06 3.52 4.99
N ARG A 82 -2.36 3.66 3.68
CA ARG A 82 -2.08 2.60 2.69
C ARG A 82 -0.59 2.22 2.68
N ALA A 83 0.30 3.21 2.69
CA ALA A 83 1.75 3.01 2.74
C ALA A 83 2.19 2.33 4.05
N SER A 84 1.64 2.73 5.19
CA SER A 84 1.95 2.12 6.48
C SER A 84 1.52 0.65 6.57
N VAL A 85 0.35 0.30 5.99
CA VAL A 85 -0.10 -1.09 5.89
C VAL A 85 0.87 -1.91 5.05
N LEU A 86 1.26 -1.41 3.88
CA LEU A 86 2.22 -2.13 3.02
C LEU A 86 3.56 -2.37 3.73
N LYS A 87 4.09 -1.35 4.42
CA LYS A 87 5.32 -1.48 5.21
C LYS A 87 5.23 -2.59 6.25
N ARG A 88 4.10 -2.67 6.97
CA ARG A 88 3.86 -3.71 7.99
C ARG A 88 3.72 -5.10 7.38
N VAL A 89 3.06 -5.23 6.24
CA VAL A 89 2.97 -6.52 5.51
C VAL A 89 4.36 -6.99 5.09
N LEU A 90 5.19 -6.11 4.52
CA LEU A 90 6.56 -6.44 4.12
C LEU A 90 7.45 -6.76 5.33
N ALA A 91 7.31 -6.04 6.45
CA ALA A 91 8.03 -6.35 7.69
C ALA A 91 7.60 -7.71 8.29
N ALA A 92 6.30 -8.04 8.22
CA ALA A 92 5.80 -9.35 8.61
C ALA A 92 6.35 -10.46 7.72
N GLN A 93 6.34 -10.26 6.39
CA GLN A 93 6.95 -11.17 5.42
C GLN A 93 8.44 -11.39 5.74
N HIS A 94 9.22 -10.30 5.88
CA HIS A 94 10.64 -10.37 6.20
C HIS A 94 10.91 -11.14 7.52
N THR A 95 10.06 -10.95 8.53
CA THR A 95 10.15 -11.68 9.80
C THR A 95 9.89 -13.18 9.61
N ILE A 96 8.86 -13.55 8.85
CA ILE A 96 8.51 -14.95 8.57
C ILE A 96 9.60 -15.62 7.73
N GLN A 97 10.20 -14.89 6.80
CA GLN A 97 11.26 -15.39 5.92
C GLN A 97 12.51 -15.85 6.68
N LYS A 98 12.72 -15.41 7.93
CA LYS A 98 13.78 -15.92 8.81
C LYS A 98 13.64 -17.42 9.11
N THR A 99 12.42 -17.95 9.12
CA THR A 99 12.13 -19.37 9.35
C THR A 99 11.55 -20.07 8.13
N LYS A 100 10.94 -19.31 7.20
CA LYS A 100 10.37 -19.80 5.95
C LYS A 100 10.84 -18.96 4.76
N PRO A 101 12.09 -19.16 4.28
CA PRO A 101 12.73 -18.27 3.30
C PRO A 101 11.94 -18.04 2.00
N HIS A 102 11.17 -19.03 1.56
CA HIS A 102 10.41 -18.98 0.31
C HIS A 102 8.98 -18.45 0.46
N LEU A 103 8.57 -18.08 1.67
CA LEU A 103 7.22 -17.55 1.89
C LEU A 103 7.14 -16.09 1.43
N GLU A 104 6.22 -15.82 0.52
CA GLU A 104 5.86 -14.48 0.06
C GLU A 104 4.38 -14.22 0.42
N LEU A 105 4.14 -13.19 1.22
CA LEU A 105 2.80 -12.63 1.48
C LEU A 105 2.34 -11.72 0.33
N ILE A 106 3.29 -11.06 -0.33
CA ILE A 106 3.06 -10.21 -1.48
C ILE A 106 4.19 -10.40 -2.49
N THR A 107 3.81 -10.66 -3.73
CA THR A 107 4.73 -10.91 -4.84
C THR A 107 5.26 -9.62 -5.45
N ASN A 108 6.37 -9.71 -6.19
CA ASN A 108 6.91 -8.57 -6.94
C ASN A 108 5.90 -8.00 -7.96
N GLN A 109 5.08 -8.85 -8.58
CA GLN A 109 4.05 -8.42 -9.53
C GLN A 109 2.96 -7.61 -8.82
N GLU A 110 2.54 -8.02 -7.63
CA GLU A 110 1.57 -7.27 -6.81
C GLU A 110 2.16 -5.95 -6.31
N LEU A 111 3.44 -5.90 -5.95
CA LEU A 111 4.12 -4.64 -5.58
C LEU A 111 4.13 -3.64 -6.74
N VAL A 112 4.43 -4.10 -7.97
CA VAL A 112 4.34 -3.25 -9.19
C VAL A 112 2.91 -2.80 -9.43
N ALA A 113 1.93 -3.68 -9.23
CA ALA A 113 0.52 -3.35 -9.37
C ALA A 113 0.07 -2.30 -8.34
N ILE A 114 0.49 -2.40 -7.08
CA ILE A 114 0.21 -1.40 -6.05
C ILE A 114 0.75 -0.03 -6.47
N GLN A 115 2.02 0.03 -6.88
CA GLN A 115 2.63 1.29 -7.31
C GLN A 115 1.87 1.91 -8.49
N THR A 116 1.48 1.09 -9.46
CA THR A 116 0.72 1.51 -10.65
C THR A 116 -0.66 2.04 -10.25
N ILE A 117 -1.35 1.36 -9.33
CA ILE A 117 -2.65 1.81 -8.81
C ILE A 117 -2.51 3.13 -8.07
N TRP A 118 -1.46 3.31 -7.26
CA TRP A 118 -1.23 4.58 -6.55
C TRP A 118 -1.03 5.74 -7.50
N TYR A 119 -0.24 5.58 -8.57
CA TYR A 119 -0.09 6.64 -9.56
C TYR A 119 -1.40 7.00 -10.26
N ARG A 120 -2.26 6.01 -10.55
CA ARG A 120 -3.60 6.26 -11.09
C ARG A 120 -4.53 6.97 -10.11
N ASP A 121 -4.40 6.65 -8.83
CA ASP A 121 -5.08 7.36 -7.75
C ASP A 121 -4.41 8.73 -7.44
N LEU A 122 -3.48 9.20 -8.28
CA LEU A 122 -2.73 10.45 -8.15
C LEU A 122 -1.91 10.55 -6.84
N ILE A 123 -1.45 9.41 -6.34
CA ILE A 123 -0.60 9.28 -5.16
C ILE A 123 0.86 9.14 -5.61
N PHE A 124 1.64 10.21 -5.45
CA PHE A 124 3.05 10.27 -5.87
C PHE A 124 4.04 10.27 -4.71
N ASP A 125 3.61 10.63 -3.51
CA ASP A 125 4.44 10.81 -2.30
C ASP A 125 5.07 9.52 -1.76
N TYR A 126 4.59 8.35 -2.19
CA TYR A 126 5.02 7.06 -1.68
C TYR A 126 5.52 6.15 -2.80
N LYS A 127 6.77 5.71 -2.70
CA LYS A 127 7.34 4.69 -3.58
C LYS A 127 7.35 3.33 -2.89
N VAL A 128 6.75 2.32 -3.53
CA VAL A 128 6.75 0.93 -3.07
C VAL A 128 8.17 0.39 -2.90
N SER A 129 9.09 0.81 -3.78
CA SER A 129 10.51 0.44 -3.68
C SER A 129 11.17 0.97 -2.41
N GLU A 130 10.87 2.21 -1.99
CA GLU A 130 11.39 2.80 -0.75
C GLU A 130 10.82 2.07 0.47
N ILE A 131 9.50 1.85 0.48
CA ILE A 131 8.81 1.10 1.54
C ILE A 131 9.40 -0.32 1.68
N TYR A 132 9.69 -0.98 0.56
CA TYR A 132 10.32 -2.30 0.55
C TYR A 132 11.72 -2.25 1.18
N LYS A 133 12.56 -1.30 0.77
CA LYS A 133 13.90 -1.12 1.32
C LYS A 133 13.87 -0.89 2.83
N GLU A 134 12.98 0.00 3.29
CA GLU A 134 12.80 0.28 4.71
C GLU A 134 12.33 -0.96 5.49
N ALA A 135 11.37 -1.71 4.95
CA ALA A 135 10.86 -2.91 5.62
C ALA A 135 11.90 -4.03 5.74
N TYR A 136 12.80 -4.15 4.77
CA TYR A 136 13.88 -5.13 4.75
C TYR A 136 15.21 -4.61 5.32
N ASN A 137 15.24 -3.36 5.83
CA ASN A 137 16.45 -2.67 6.25
C ASN A 137 17.59 -2.74 5.21
N LEU A 138 17.25 -2.69 3.92
CA LEU A 138 18.22 -2.71 2.83
C LEU A 138 18.78 -1.30 2.66
N ASN A 139 19.91 -1.03 3.32
CA ASN A 139 20.75 0.12 3.00
C ASN A 139 21.32 -0.09 1.59
N LEU A 140 20.70 0.52 0.58
CA LEU A 140 21.22 0.51 -0.77
C LEU A 140 22.07 1.75 -0.99
N ASP A 141 23.39 1.57 -1.03
CA ASP A 141 24.33 2.58 -1.49
C ASP A 141 24.21 2.68 -3.03
N MET A 142 23.18 3.40 -3.51
CA MET A 142 22.92 3.60 -4.94
C MET A 142 23.67 4.82 -5.45
N LYS A 143 25.00 4.81 -5.40
CA LYS A 143 25.82 5.93 -5.89
C LYS A 143 25.87 6.04 -7.42
N ASP A 144 25.58 4.97 -8.16
CA ASP A 144 25.97 4.90 -9.58
C ASP A 144 24.85 5.12 -10.62
N GLN A 145 23.59 5.34 -10.19
CA GLN A 145 22.48 5.64 -11.12
C GLN A 145 21.81 7.02 -10.91
N ASN A 146 22.32 7.82 -9.97
CA ASN A 146 21.67 9.06 -9.57
C ASN A 146 22.08 10.29 -10.40
N GLU A 147 23.32 10.38 -10.88
CA GLU A 147 23.80 11.61 -11.54
C GLU A 147 22.98 12.03 -12.77
N LYS A 148 22.56 11.06 -13.61
CA LYS A 148 21.77 11.38 -14.81
C LYS A 148 20.37 11.86 -14.45
N ARG A 149 19.74 11.23 -13.46
CA ARG A 149 18.42 11.62 -12.95
C ARG A 149 18.46 12.96 -12.24
N GLU A 150 19.51 13.23 -11.47
CA GLU A 150 19.72 14.50 -10.80
C GLU A 150 19.86 15.63 -11.81
N LYS A 151 20.64 15.42 -12.88
CA LYS A 151 20.74 16.38 -13.99
C LYS A 151 19.39 16.60 -14.71
N GLU A 152 18.62 15.54 -14.97
CA GLU A 152 17.28 15.67 -15.55
C GLU A 152 16.34 16.50 -14.65
N VAL A 153 16.35 16.23 -13.34
CA VAL A 153 15.55 16.96 -12.35
C VAL A 153 15.97 18.43 -12.27
N GLU A 154 17.26 18.71 -12.21
CA GLU A 154 17.80 20.07 -12.14
C GLU A 154 17.44 20.87 -13.40
N LEU A 155 17.56 20.25 -14.58
CA LEU A 155 17.24 20.88 -15.85
C LEU A 155 15.75 21.19 -15.96
N LEU A 156 14.88 20.28 -15.52
CA LEU A 156 13.43 20.51 -15.47
C LEU A 156 13.07 21.64 -14.50
N LYS A 157 13.68 21.71 -13.32
CA LYS A 157 13.47 22.83 -12.38
C LYS A 157 13.81 24.19 -13.00
N LYS A 158 14.95 24.28 -13.68
CA LYS A 158 15.38 25.49 -14.41
C LYS A 158 14.38 25.88 -15.48
N SER A 159 13.87 24.92 -16.26
CA SER A 159 12.85 25.18 -17.29
C SER A 159 11.52 25.68 -16.73
N CYS A 160 11.19 25.33 -15.49
CA CYS A 160 10.00 25.82 -14.80
C CYS A 160 10.20 27.18 -14.11
N ASN A 161 11.31 27.88 -14.35
CA ASN A 161 11.69 29.11 -13.61
C ASN A 161 11.61 28.92 -12.09
N ASP A 162 11.98 27.74 -11.59
CA ASP A 162 11.88 27.35 -10.18
C ASP A 162 10.46 27.38 -9.58
N SER A 163 9.42 27.41 -10.42
CA SER A 163 8.03 27.16 -10.00
C SER A 163 7.89 25.72 -9.52
N GLU A 164 7.88 25.54 -8.19
CA GLU A 164 7.74 24.23 -7.56
C GLU A 164 6.41 23.55 -7.93
N LYS A 165 5.36 24.35 -8.12
CA LYS A 165 4.04 23.87 -8.56
C LYS A 165 4.09 23.24 -9.95
N ASP A 166 4.63 23.96 -10.93
CA ASP A 166 4.69 23.49 -12.32
C ASP A 166 5.66 22.32 -12.47
N PHE A 167 6.79 22.38 -11.76
CA PHE A 167 7.74 21.27 -11.68
C PHE A 167 7.06 19.98 -11.19
N ASN A 168 6.32 20.05 -10.09
CA ASN A 168 5.63 18.89 -9.52
C ASN A 168 4.54 18.36 -10.46
N LEU A 169 3.76 19.25 -11.09
CA LEU A 169 2.76 18.84 -12.08
C LEU A 169 3.40 18.09 -13.26
N ILE A 170 4.47 18.64 -13.85
CA ILE A 170 5.14 18.00 -14.99
C ILE A 170 5.74 16.66 -14.59
N GLN A 171 6.32 16.56 -13.40
CA GLN A 171 6.88 15.31 -12.88
C GLN A 171 5.80 14.24 -12.69
N ASP A 172 4.62 14.62 -12.20
CA ASP A 172 3.47 13.72 -12.07
C ASP A 172 2.98 13.25 -13.46
N LEU A 173 2.86 14.16 -14.42
CA LEU A 173 2.45 13.85 -15.80
C LEU A 173 3.45 12.90 -16.49
N LEU A 174 4.75 13.16 -16.34
CA LEU A 174 5.81 12.27 -16.84
C LEU A 174 5.75 10.90 -16.17
N THR A 175 5.45 10.86 -14.88
CA THR A 175 5.26 9.60 -14.14
C THR A 175 4.07 8.82 -14.70
N LEU A 176 2.90 9.45 -14.87
CA LEU A 176 1.73 8.84 -15.50
C LEU A 176 2.05 8.29 -16.90
N GLN A 177 2.76 9.06 -17.73
CA GLN A 177 3.17 8.65 -19.06
C GLN A 177 4.12 7.44 -19.05
N LYS A 178 5.14 7.43 -18.17
CA LYS A 178 6.11 6.32 -18.07
C LYS A 178 5.41 5.02 -17.63
N ASN A 179 4.46 5.13 -16.71
CA ASN A 179 3.69 3.98 -16.23
C ASN A 179 2.73 3.39 -17.27
N LYS A 180 2.46 4.10 -18.38
CA LYS A 180 1.67 3.59 -19.51
C LYS A 180 2.16 2.25 -20.03
N SER A 181 3.48 2.05 -20.03
CA SER A 181 4.12 0.82 -20.53
C SER A 181 3.79 -0.42 -19.69
N LEU A 182 3.47 -0.22 -18.41
CA LEU A 182 3.16 -1.28 -17.44
C LEU A 182 1.68 -1.68 -17.45
N LEU A 183 0.85 -1.04 -18.28
CA LEU A 183 -0.59 -1.27 -18.32
C LEU A 183 -0.96 -2.34 -19.35
N ASN A 184 -1.68 -3.38 -18.90
CA ASN A 184 -2.24 -4.41 -19.78
C ASN A 184 -3.21 -3.87 -20.85
N ARG A 185 -3.82 -2.70 -20.63
CA ARG A 185 -4.64 -1.99 -21.63
C ARG A 185 -4.23 -0.52 -21.66
N LYS A 186 -3.86 -0.02 -22.84
CA LYS A 186 -3.44 1.37 -23.09
C LYS A 186 -4.56 2.42 -22.99
N ARG A 187 -5.77 2.04 -22.54
CA ARG A 187 -6.93 2.92 -22.37
C ARG A 187 -6.91 3.56 -20.98
N GLY A 188 -7.29 4.84 -20.89
CA GLY A 188 -7.42 5.59 -19.63
C GLY A 188 -6.30 6.58 -19.32
N LEU A 189 -5.14 6.53 -20.00
CA LEU A 189 -4.06 7.50 -19.73
C LEU A 189 -4.48 8.95 -20.02
N LYS A 190 -5.30 9.16 -21.05
CA LYS A 190 -5.83 10.49 -21.36
C LYS A 190 -6.63 11.01 -20.16
N ASP A 191 -7.54 10.19 -19.66
CA ASP A 191 -8.38 10.50 -18.50
C ASP A 191 -7.52 10.73 -17.25
N ASP A 192 -6.49 9.91 -17.00
CA ASP A 192 -5.56 10.07 -15.87
C ASP A 192 -4.81 11.42 -15.94
N ILE A 193 -4.37 11.83 -17.14
CA ILE A 193 -3.72 13.12 -17.38
C ILE A 193 -4.70 14.28 -17.17
N GLU A 194 -5.90 14.19 -17.77
CA GLU A 194 -6.94 15.22 -17.65
C GLU A 194 -7.35 15.43 -16.19
N ASN A 195 -7.58 14.33 -15.45
CA ASN A 195 -7.90 14.37 -14.02
C ASN A 195 -6.80 15.05 -13.19
N ARG A 196 -5.52 14.74 -13.46
CA ARG A 196 -4.40 15.36 -12.73
C ARG A 196 -4.32 16.86 -12.96
N ILE A 197 -4.53 17.30 -14.20
CA ILE A 197 -4.55 18.72 -14.58
C ILE A 197 -5.75 19.42 -13.90
N GLU A 198 -6.93 18.82 -13.92
CA GLU A 198 -8.11 19.39 -13.24
C GLU A 198 -7.90 19.54 -11.73
N GLU A 199 -7.32 18.55 -11.06
CA GLU A 199 -6.99 18.65 -9.63
C GLU A 199 -5.98 19.76 -9.34
N PHE A 200 -4.99 19.95 -10.22
CA PHE A 200 -4.03 21.03 -10.10
C PHE A 200 -4.72 22.40 -10.21
N LEU A 201 -5.55 22.59 -11.23
CA LEU A 201 -6.30 23.84 -11.45
C LEU A 201 -7.30 24.15 -10.32
N LYS A 202 -7.87 23.13 -9.67
CA LYS A 202 -8.76 23.31 -8.50
C LYS A 202 -8.02 23.81 -7.26
N LYS A 203 -6.73 23.46 -7.10
CA LYS A 203 -5.91 23.90 -5.95
C LYS A 203 -5.32 25.30 -6.12
N ASP A 204 -5.31 25.82 -7.35
CA ASP A 204 -4.85 27.18 -7.67
C ASP A 204 -5.96 28.25 -7.60
N LYS A 205 -7.22 27.83 -7.41
CA LYS A 205 -8.34 28.72 -7.07
C LYS A 205 -8.47 28.90 -5.57
#